data_AF-A0AAV9T7W6-F1
#
_entry.id   AF-A0AAV9T7W6-F1
#
_cell.length_a   1.000
_cell.length_b   1.000
_cell.length_c   1.000
_cell.angle_alpha   90.00
_cell.angle_beta   90.00
_cell.angle_gamma   90.00
#
_symmetry.space_group_name_H-M   'P 1'
#
loop_
_entity.id
_entity.type
_entity.pdbx_description
1 polymer ?
#
loop_
_entity_poly.entity_id
_entity_poly.type
_entity_poly.pdbx_seq_one_letter_code
_entity_poly.pdbx_strand_id
1 'polypeptide(L)'
;MALGLKIRFRISGPAGEFTTASKVPGGGKTTGAQGNLGLHVLLHGDSGQSFFQMPNQGVKNNLAGVAVLSPDRNLHWGGGRGLNRTDGVAHAKAVNDLVFQILPRYMAFNSSNIYFTGVSGGSLMLSGFFIPTHIGNFAGNGVLLGCGAMEPQVEVSQASRDALRKTRIHYQSSQKELEDLRKSIPASIKAYEKMAKDMGMKTEEIDKLQTADNKPDAEHCRFDEKGFDSGIQLIVDNYGAIMQGGNGEVPGIGNVLKGVSGQELKFAGTDGR
;
A
#
# COMPACT_ATOMS: atom_id res chain seq x y z
N MET A 1 -5.62 -26.20 -3.08
CA MET A 1 -4.78 -25.29 -3.90
C MET A 1 -5.70 -24.23 -4.46
N ALA A 2 -5.69 -23.00 -3.92
CA ALA A 2 -6.57 -21.92 -4.36
C ALA A 2 -5.77 -20.72 -4.89
N LEU A 3 -4.74 -20.96 -5.70
CA LEU A 3 -3.97 -19.91 -6.38
C LEU A 3 -3.72 -20.36 -7.83
N GLY A 4 -4.53 -19.85 -8.76
CA GLY A 4 -4.26 -19.97 -10.20
C GLY A 4 -3.10 -19.09 -10.67
N LEU A 5 -2.63 -18.16 -9.82
CA LEU A 5 -1.54 -17.24 -10.12
C LEU A 5 -0.30 -17.56 -9.29
N LYS A 6 0.87 -17.62 -9.94
CA LYS A 6 2.16 -17.79 -9.29
C LYS A 6 2.68 -16.45 -8.76
N ILE A 7 2.40 -16.15 -7.49
CA ILE A 7 2.96 -14.98 -6.82
C ILE A 7 4.33 -15.32 -6.23
N ARG A 8 5.29 -14.41 -6.40
CA ARG A 8 6.59 -14.43 -5.71
C ARG A 8 6.60 -13.36 -4.63
N PHE A 9 7.23 -13.65 -3.51
CA PHE A 9 7.32 -12.73 -2.38
C PHE A 9 8.68 -12.87 -1.68
N ARG A 10 9.06 -11.86 -0.93
CA ARG A 10 10.19 -11.84 0.00
C ARG A 10 9.68 -11.44 1.38
N ILE A 11 10.21 -12.06 2.43
CA ILE A 11 9.93 -11.72 3.82
C ILE A 11 11.25 -11.35 4.49
N SER A 12 11.26 -10.28 5.27
CA SER A 12 12.42 -9.81 6.03
C SER A 12 11.99 -9.56 7.48
N GLY A 13 12.66 -10.22 8.42
CA GLY A 13 12.33 -10.18 9.84
C GLY A 13 13.32 -11.03 10.64
N PRO A 14 13.15 -11.12 11.97
CA PRO A 14 14.05 -11.89 12.83
C PRO A 14 13.93 -13.38 12.52
N ALA A 15 15.07 -14.08 12.42
CA ALA A 15 15.13 -15.50 12.08
C ALA A 15 14.21 -16.37 12.97
N GLY A 16 14.14 -16.07 14.26
CA GLY A 16 13.32 -16.80 15.23
C GLY A 16 11.81 -16.73 14.99
N GLU A 17 11.32 -15.79 14.18
CA GLU A 17 9.89 -15.72 13.80
C GLU A 17 9.56 -16.60 12.59
N PHE A 18 10.57 -17.09 11.87
CA PHE A 18 10.35 -17.96 10.73
C PHE A 18 10.00 -19.39 11.16
N THR A 19 9.21 -20.05 10.31
CA THR A 19 8.81 -21.44 10.53
C THR A 19 9.89 -22.40 10.05
N THR A 20 9.85 -23.66 10.50
CA THR A 20 10.71 -24.71 9.93
C THR A 20 10.50 -24.89 8.42
N ALA A 21 9.27 -24.71 7.92
CA ALA A 21 8.95 -24.84 6.49
C ALA A 21 9.61 -23.76 5.62
N SER A 22 9.97 -22.61 6.21
CA SER A 22 10.70 -21.54 5.52
C SER A 22 12.14 -21.88 5.16
N LYS A 23 12.74 -22.84 5.88
CA LYS A 23 14.16 -23.20 5.78
C LYS A 23 15.13 -22.04 6.09
N VAL A 24 14.68 -20.97 6.72
CA VAL A 24 15.54 -19.90 7.23
C VAL A 24 16.35 -20.44 8.42
N PRO A 25 17.70 -20.37 8.42
CA PRO A 25 18.51 -20.77 9.57
C PRO A 25 18.09 -20.01 10.84
N GLY A 26 17.86 -20.75 11.94
CA GLY A 26 17.34 -20.18 13.19
C GLY A 26 15.80 -20.10 13.27
N GLY A 27 15.09 -20.44 12.19
CA GLY A 27 13.64 -20.59 12.18
C GLY A 27 13.21 -21.90 12.85
N GLY A 28 12.20 -21.82 13.72
CA GLY A 28 11.71 -22.96 14.49
C GLY A 28 10.23 -22.88 14.87
N LYS A 29 9.51 -21.85 14.39
CA LYS A 29 8.08 -21.73 14.65
C LYS A 29 7.30 -22.81 13.90
N THR A 30 6.17 -23.21 14.46
CA THR A 30 5.20 -24.07 13.76
C THR A 30 4.45 -23.25 12.71
N THR A 31 4.05 -23.87 11.61
CA THR A 31 3.19 -23.23 10.61
C THR A 31 1.90 -22.75 11.24
N GLY A 32 1.51 -21.50 10.97
CA GLY A 32 0.33 -20.86 11.54
C GLY A 32 0.49 -20.40 12.99
N ALA A 33 1.68 -20.52 13.59
CA ALA A 33 1.94 -19.94 14.90
C ALA A 33 1.69 -18.43 14.89
N GLN A 34 1.10 -17.92 15.98
CA GLN A 34 0.96 -16.48 16.20
C GLN A 34 2.32 -15.88 16.57
N GLY A 35 2.62 -14.73 15.98
CA GLY A 35 3.81 -13.93 16.31
C GLY A 35 3.43 -12.57 16.88
N ASN A 36 4.41 -11.84 17.42
CA ASN A 36 4.19 -10.51 17.99
C ASN A 36 4.27 -9.39 16.94
N LEU A 37 5.11 -9.58 15.92
CA LEU A 37 5.29 -8.62 14.83
C LEU A 37 4.08 -8.63 13.90
N GLY A 38 3.66 -7.46 13.45
CA GLY A 38 2.79 -7.34 12.28
C GLY A 38 3.55 -7.50 10.96
N LEU A 39 2.87 -7.26 9.84
CA LEU A 39 3.49 -7.23 8.52
C LEU A 39 3.31 -5.87 7.85
N HIS A 40 4.36 -5.42 7.16
CA HIS A 40 4.29 -4.33 6.18
C HIS A 40 4.38 -4.95 4.79
N VAL A 41 3.25 -5.05 4.09
CA VAL A 41 3.13 -5.66 2.76
C VAL A 41 3.28 -4.59 1.68
N LEU A 42 4.36 -4.66 0.91
CA LEU A 42 4.68 -3.72 -0.16
C LEU A 42 4.44 -4.31 -1.54
N LEU A 43 3.68 -3.59 -2.36
CA LEU A 43 3.44 -3.86 -3.78
C LEU A 43 4.21 -2.83 -4.60
N HIS A 44 5.14 -3.31 -5.42
CA HIS A 44 6.02 -2.47 -6.24
C HIS A 44 5.28 -1.70 -7.35
N GLY A 45 5.95 -0.69 -7.92
CA GLY A 45 5.51 -0.03 -9.16
C GLY A 45 5.76 -0.86 -10.42
N ASP A 46 5.25 -0.44 -11.57
CA ASP A 46 5.22 -1.27 -12.79
C ASP A 46 6.61 -1.76 -13.27
N SER A 47 7.72 -1.14 -12.84
CA SER A 47 9.09 -1.63 -13.12
C SER A 47 9.53 -2.84 -12.29
N GLY A 48 8.84 -3.17 -11.19
CA GLY A 48 9.27 -4.21 -10.25
C GLY A 48 10.33 -3.78 -9.23
N GLN A 49 10.90 -2.58 -9.35
CA GLN A 49 12.12 -2.19 -8.64
C GLN A 49 12.01 -2.29 -7.11
N SER A 50 10.91 -1.83 -6.53
CA SER A 50 10.70 -1.89 -5.07
C SER A 50 10.60 -3.31 -4.51
N PHE A 51 10.33 -4.33 -5.33
CA PHE A 51 10.42 -5.73 -4.90
C PHE A 51 11.88 -6.19 -4.71
N PHE A 52 12.76 -5.75 -5.62
CA PHE A 52 14.17 -6.11 -5.57
C PHE A 52 14.91 -5.34 -4.49
N GLN A 53 14.63 -4.05 -4.34
CA GLN A 53 15.23 -3.19 -3.31
C GLN A 53 14.66 -3.46 -1.92
N MET A 54 13.39 -3.84 -1.82
CA MET A 54 12.70 -4.14 -0.57
C MET A 54 12.88 -3.03 0.49
N PRO A 55 12.39 -1.79 0.24
CA PRO A 55 12.66 -0.66 1.14
C PRO A 55 12.08 -0.84 2.55
N ASN A 56 11.12 -1.74 2.69
CA ASN A 56 10.51 -2.15 3.95
C ASN A 56 11.25 -3.33 4.62
N GLN A 57 12.46 -3.69 4.20
CA GLN A 57 13.24 -4.77 4.81
C GLN A 57 13.56 -4.49 6.29
N GLY A 58 13.77 -5.57 7.05
CA GLY A 58 13.99 -5.55 8.48
C GLY A 58 12.67 -5.45 9.27
N VAL A 59 12.81 -5.09 10.55
CA VAL A 59 11.68 -4.76 11.41
C VAL A 59 11.64 -3.25 11.59
N LYS A 60 10.54 -2.63 11.19
CA LYS A 60 10.30 -1.19 11.37
C LYS A 60 8.93 -1.01 11.99
N ASN A 61 8.84 -0.23 13.06
CA ASN A 61 7.58 0.08 13.75
C ASN A 61 6.74 -1.17 14.12
N ASN A 62 7.42 -2.21 14.64
CA ASN A 62 6.82 -3.50 14.99
C ASN A 62 6.20 -4.29 13.81
N LEU A 63 6.60 -3.97 12.57
CA LEU A 63 6.21 -4.68 11.35
C LEU A 63 7.43 -5.33 10.71
N ALA A 64 7.29 -6.61 10.34
CA ALA A 64 8.23 -7.28 9.46
C ALA A 64 7.95 -6.94 8.00
N GLY A 65 9.00 -6.77 7.21
CA GLY A 65 8.90 -6.43 5.79
C GLY A 65 8.43 -7.58 4.92
N VAL A 66 7.46 -7.34 4.05
CA VAL A 66 7.07 -8.24 2.97
C VAL A 66 7.04 -7.46 1.66
N ALA A 67 7.73 -7.95 0.63
CA ALA A 67 7.63 -7.38 -0.71
C ALA A 67 7.05 -8.44 -1.65
N VAL A 68 6.04 -8.05 -2.43
CA VAL A 68 5.29 -8.94 -3.31
C VAL A 68 5.55 -8.55 -4.76
N LEU A 69 5.84 -9.54 -5.59
CA LEU A 69 6.02 -9.35 -7.02
C LEU A 69 4.72 -9.69 -7.76
N SER A 70 4.30 -8.82 -8.69
CA SER A 70 3.14 -9.08 -9.54
C SER A 70 3.30 -10.43 -10.26
N PRO A 71 2.20 -11.22 -10.38
CA PRO A 71 2.21 -12.45 -11.15
C PRO A 71 2.19 -12.22 -12.68
N ASP A 72 2.00 -10.98 -13.13
CA ASP A 72 2.08 -10.63 -14.55
C ASP A 72 3.53 -10.66 -15.08
N ARG A 73 3.70 -11.12 -16.32
CA ARG A 73 5.03 -11.25 -16.94
C ARG A 73 5.73 -9.92 -17.19
N ASN A 74 4.96 -8.84 -17.36
CA ASN A 74 5.48 -7.48 -17.51
C ASN A 74 5.57 -6.77 -16.15
N LEU A 75 5.32 -7.49 -15.05
CA LEU A 75 5.32 -6.98 -13.68
C LEU A 75 4.21 -5.94 -13.41
N HIS A 76 3.25 -5.76 -14.30
CA HIS A 76 2.17 -4.81 -14.06
C HIS A 76 1.17 -5.39 -13.06
N TRP A 77 0.89 -4.67 -11.98
CA TRP A 77 -0.16 -5.07 -11.07
C TRP A 77 -1.53 -4.92 -11.73
N GLY A 78 -2.35 -5.97 -11.70
CA GLY A 78 -3.63 -6.05 -12.40
C GLY A 78 -3.51 -6.21 -13.91
N GLY A 79 -2.34 -6.59 -14.44
CA GLY A 79 -2.15 -6.73 -15.89
C GLY A 79 -2.31 -5.40 -16.64
N GLY A 80 -2.54 -5.49 -17.95
CA GLY A 80 -2.79 -4.33 -18.81
C GLY A 80 -1.68 -3.26 -18.78
N ARG A 81 -2.06 -1.98 -18.91
CA ARG A 81 -1.15 -0.81 -18.91
C ARG A 81 -1.87 0.44 -18.43
N GLY A 82 -1.15 1.34 -17.75
CA GLY A 82 -1.67 2.63 -17.31
C GLY A 82 -2.79 2.44 -16.29
N LEU A 83 -3.96 3.02 -16.53
CA LEU A 83 -5.14 2.84 -15.66
C LEU A 83 -5.98 1.60 -16.04
N ASN A 84 -5.72 0.98 -17.20
CA ASN A 84 -6.43 -0.22 -17.61
C ASN A 84 -5.79 -1.48 -16.99
N ARG A 85 -6.36 -1.95 -15.88
CA ARG A 85 -5.87 -3.09 -15.09
C ARG A 85 -6.80 -4.30 -15.22
N THR A 86 -6.70 -4.99 -16.35
CA THR A 86 -7.60 -6.08 -16.79
C THR A 86 -7.74 -7.25 -15.82
N ASP A 87 -6.69 -7.58 -15.08
CA ASP A 87 -6.61 -8.70 -14.15
C ASP A 87 -6.64 -8.25 -12.69
N GLY A 88 -7.06 -7.00 -12.43
CA GLY A 88 -7.06 -6.38 -11.10
C GLY A 88 -7.77 -7.21 -10.04
N VAL A 89 -8.92 -7.81 -10.37
CA VAL A 89 -9.68 -8.70 -9.47
C VAL A 89 -8.85 -9.92 -9.07
N ALA A 90 -8.25 -10.61 -10.04
CA ALA A 90 -7.48 -11.81 -9.79
C ALA A 90 -6.21 -11.52 -8.97
N HIS A 91 -5.53 -10.41 -9.27
CA HIS A 91 -4.33 -9.99 -8.54
C HIS A 91 -4.66 -9.56 -7.10
N ALA A 92 -5.74 -8.81 -6.89
CA ALA A 92 -6.20 -8.40 -5.56
C ALA A 92 -6.52 -9.61 -4.68
N LYS A 93 -7.26 -10.59 -5.23
CA LYS A 93 -7.53 -11.86 -4.54
C LYS A 93 -6.25 -12.60 -4.19
N ALA A 94 -5.30 -12.66 -5.11
CA ALA A 94 -4.06 -13.38 -4.90
C ALA A 94 -3.18 -12.72 -3.81
N VAL A 95 -3.22 -11.39 -3.65
CA VAL A 95 -2.57 -10.70 -2.51
C VAL A 95 -3.28 -10.99 -1.19
N ASN A 96 -4.62 -10.99 -1.17
CA ASN A 96 -5.38 -11.40 0.01
C ASN A 96 -5.02 -12.84 0.44
N ASP A 97 -5.04 -13.77 -0.50
CA ASP A 97 -4.74 -15.19 -0.24
C ASP A 97 -3.28 -15.40 0.17
N LEU A 98 -2.35 -14.63 -0.40
CA LEU A 98 -0.95 -14.63 0.04
C LEU A 98 -0.87 -14.37 1.54
N VAL A 99 -1.50 -13.31 2.03
CA VAL A 99 -1.41 -12.91 3.45
C VAL A 99 -2.08 -13.94 4.37
N PHE A 100 -3.26 -14.45 4.02
CA PHE A 100 -4.00 -15.35 4.91
C PHE A 100 -3.60 -16.81 4.83
N GLN A 101 -3.17 -17.29 3.65
CA GLN A 101 -3.01 -18.72 3.41
C GLN A 101 -1.54 -19.13 3.22
N ILE A 102 -0.71 -18.20 2.71
CA ILE A 102 0.66 -18.52 2.31
C ILE A 102 1.66 -18.02 3.34
N LEU A 103 1.66 -16.74 3.69
CA LEU A 103 2.62 -16.16 4.64
C LEU A 103 2.67 -16.89 6.00
N PRO A 104 1.54 -17.33 6.62
CA PRO A 104 1.57 -18.06 7.90
C PRO A 104 2.32 -19.40 7.82
N ARG A 105 2.57 -19.90 6.62
CA ARG A 105 3.41 -21.10 6.41
C ARG A 105 4.88 -20.81 6.59
N TYR A 106 5.31 -19.57 6.41
CA TYR A 106 6.71 -19.16 6.36
C TYR A 106 7.15 -18.33 7.57
N MET A 107 6.25 -17.56 8.17
CA MET A 107 6.55 -16.72 9.33
C MET A 107 5.38 -16.69 10.30
N ALA A 108 5.67 -16.70 11.60
CA ALA A 108 4.72 -16.39 12.65
C ALA A 108 4.60 -14.86 12.76
N PHE A 109 3.38 -14.34 12.68
CA PHE A 109 3.09 -12.91 12.78
C PHE A 109 1.70 -12.68 13.37
N ASN A 110 1.44 -11.45 13.79
CA ASN A 110 0.15 -10.98 14.25
C ASN A 110 -0.73 -10.65 13.04
N SER A 111 -1.67 -11.53 12.70
CA SER A 111 -2.56 -11.38 11.55
C SER A 111 -3.53 -10.20 11.66
N SER A 112 -3.67 -9.61 12.84
CA SER A 112 -4.51 -8.41 13.05
C SER A 112 -3.74 -7.11 12.79
N ASN A 113 -2.42 -7.17 12.60
CA ASN A 113 -1.53 -6.01 12.44
C ASN A 113 -0.86 -6.04 11.04
N ILE A 114 -1.64 -5.81 9.98
CA ILE A 114 -1.17 -5.94 8.58
C ILE A 114 -1.38 -4.62 7.84
N TYR A 115 -0.28 -3.97 7.49
CA TYR A 115 -0.26 -2.69 6.81
C TYR A 115 0.21 -2.83 5.37
N PHE A 116 -0.29 -1.98 4.49
CA PHE A 116 0.03 -2.03 3.06
C PHE A 116 0.72 -0.77 2.57
N THR A 117 1.63 -0.94 1.63
CA THR A 117 2.14 0.12 0.75
C THR A 117 2.01 -0.31 -0.68
N GLY A 118 1.37 0.51 -1.49
CA GLY A 118 1.51 0.47 -2.94
C GLY A 118 2.51 1.52 -3.40
N VAL A 119 3.25 1.20 -4.45
CA VAL A 119 4.02 2.17 -5.22
C VAL A 119 3.52 2.14 -6.65
N SER A 120 3.20 3.29 -7.25
CA SER A 120 2.78 3.42 -8.65
C SER A 120 1.70 2.39 -9.03
N GLY A 121 1.97 1.46 -9.95
CA GLY A 121 1.09 0.33 -10.30
C GLY A 121 0.56 -0.48 -9.11
N GLY A 122 1.36 -0.70 -8.07
CA GLY A 122 0.92 -1.34 -6.83
C GLY A 122 -0.16 -0.53 -6.10
N SER A 123 -0.05 0.80 -6.09
CA SER A 123 -1.06 1.69 -5.51
C SER A 123 -2.35 1.69 -6.33
N LEU A 124 -2.25 1.61 -7.66
CA LEU A 124 -3.41 1.47 -8.54
C LEU A 124 -4.17 0.17 -8.26
N MET A 125 -3.46 -0.94 -8.08
CA MET A 125 -4.10 -2.21 -7.70
C MET A 125 -4.75 -2.15 -6.32
N LEU A 126 -4.06 -1.54 -5.34
CA LEU A 126 -4.62 -1.42 -3.99
C LEU A 126 -5.90 -0.59 -3.99
N SER A 127 -5.85 0.62 -4.52
CA SER A 127 -7.00 1.54 -4.55
C SER A 127 -8.13 1.07 -5.47
N GLY A 128 -7.81 0.53 -6.64
CA GLY A 128 -8.84 0.14 -7.62
C GLY A 128 -9.54 -1.17 -7.29
N PHE A 129 -8.86 -2.13 -6.66
CA PHE A 129 -9.37 -3.51 -6.55
C PHE A 129 -9.25 -4.11 -5.15
N PHE A 130 -8.11 -3.94 -4.48
CA PHE A 130 -7.89 -4.57 -3.17
C PHE A 130 -8.70 -3.90 -2.06
N ILE A 131 -8.62 -2.58 -1.92
CA ILE A 131 -9.39 -1.84 -0.94
C ILE A 131 -10.90 -2.14 -1.07
N PRO A 132 -11.51 -1.99 -2.27
CA PRO A 132 -12.96 -2.17 -2.38
C PRO A 132 -13.42 -3.62 -2.15
N THR A 133 -12.55 -4.61 -2.33
CA THR A 133 -12.94 -6.04 -2.23
C THR A 133 -12.49 -6.71 -0.92
N HIS A 134 -11.32 -6.37 -0.40
CA HIS A 134 -10.61 -7.18 0.60
C HIS A 134 -10.15 -6.43 1.85
N ILE A 135 -10.19 -5.09 1.90
CA ILE A 135 -9.75 -4.36 3.11
C ILE A 135 -10.57 -4.71 4.35
N GLY A 136 -11.81 -5.19 4.17
CA GLY A 136 -12.64 -5.75 5.24
C GLY A 136 -11.93 -6.82 6.09
N ASN A 137 -11.04 -7.61 5.48
CA ASN A 137 -10.26 -8.64 6.17
C ASN A 137 -9.12 -8.07 7.02
N PHE A 138 -8.81 -6.77 6.87
CA PHE A 138 -7.70 -6.08 7.53
C PHE A 138 -8.16 -4.84 8.29
N ALA A 139 -9.43 -4.81 8.70
CA ALA A 139 -10.05 -3.66 9.36
C ALA A 139 -9.20 -3.15 10.55
N GLY A 140 -9.02 -1.83 10.63
CA GLY A 140 -8.19 -1.18 11.67
C GLY A 140 -6.71 -1.03 11.32
N ASN A 141 -6.26 -1.55 10.18
CA ASN A 141 -4.93 -1.26 9.63
C ASN A 141 -4.98 -0.15 8.56
N GLY A 142 -3.85 0.12 7.89
CA GLY A 142 -3.74 1.20 6.92
C GLY A 142 -3.12 0.83 5.58
N VAL A 143 -3.42 1.64 4.57
CA VAL A 143 -2.85 1.57 3.22
C VAL A 143 -2.19 2.89 2.86
N LEU A 144 -0.91 2.85 2.51
CA LEU A 144 -0.18 3.96 1.92
C LEU A 144 -0.13 3.78 0.40
N LEU A 145 -0.60 4.78 -0.34
CA LEU A 145 -0.67 4.80 -1.79
C LEU A 145 0.35 5.83 -2.31
N GLY A 146 1.52 5.36 -2.76
CA GLY A 146 2.56 6.21 -3.34
C GLY A 146 2.38 6.35 -4.85
N CYS A 147 2.28 7.57 -5.36
CA CYS A 147 2.28 7.94 -6.79
C CYS A 147 1.28 7.15 -7.63
N GLY A 148 0.09 6.91 -7.12
CA GLY A 148 -0.92 6.20 -7.88
C GLY A 148 -2.16 5.96 -7.04
N ALA A 149 -3.32 6.19 -7.62
CA ALA A 149 -4.58 5.72 -7.09
C ALA A 149 -5.62 5.70 -8.21
N MET A 150 -6.60 4.83 -8.10
CA MET A 150 -7.79 4.77 -8.96
C MET A 150 -9.03 4.71 -8.08
N GLU A 151 -10.11 5.27 -8.59
CA GLU A 151 -11.44 5.00 -8.05
C GLU A 151 -11.69 3.48 -7.99
N PRO A 152 -12.58 3.00 -7.11
CA PRO A 152 -13.00 1.59 -7.12
C PRO A 152 -13.39 1.14 -8.54
N GLN A 153 -12.69 0.13 -9.05
CA GLN A 153 -12.94 -0.47 -10.37
C GLN A 153 -13.90 -1.66 -10.30
N VAL A 154 -14.40 -1.94 -9.09
CA VAL A 154 -15.30 -3.04 -8.75
C VAL A 154 -16.29 -2.55 -7.71
N GLU A 155 -17.38 -3.31 -7.54
CA GLU A 155 -18.31 -3.04 -6.46
C GLU A 155 -17.62 -3.13 -5.10
N VAL A 156 -17.84 -2.11 -4.26
CA VAL A 156 -17.27 -2.06 -2.92
C VAL A 156 -18.08 -2.96 -2.01
N SER A 157 -17.45 -4.05 -1.55
CA SER A 157 -18.08 -5.02 -0.64
C SER A 157 -18.53 -4.36 0.67
N GLN A 158 -19.58 -4.88 1.29
CA GLN A 158 -20.06 -4.34 2.56
C GLN A 158 -18.98 -4.38 3.66
N ALA A 159 -18.22 -5.48 3.75
CA ALA A 159 -17.12 -5.60 4.71
C ALA A 159 -16.02 -4.55 4.46
N SER A 160 -15.69 -4.27 3.20
CA SER A 160 -14.76 -3.20 2.85
C SER A 160 -15.31 -1.82 3.19
N ARG A 161 -16.61 -1.56 2.92
CA ARG A 161 -17.27 -0.31 3.32
C ARG A 161 -17.16 -0.10 4.83
N ASP A 162 -17.53 -1.09 5.63
CA ASP A 162 -17.50 -0.99 7.09
C ASP A 162 -16.08 -0.77 7.64
N ALA A 163 -15.08 -1.41 7.02
CA ALA A 163 -13.67 -1.23 7.40
C ALA A 163 -13.16 0.20 7.13
N LEU A 164 -13.65 0.92 6.12
CA LEU A 164 -13.25 2.31 5.83
C LEU A 164 -13.51 3.28 7.00
N ARG A 165 -14.38 2.93 7.95
CA ARG A 165 -14.59 3.71 9.19
C ARG A 165 -13.40 3.71 10.14
N LYS A 166 -12.46 2.79 9.94
CA LYS A 166 -11.29 2.58 10.82
C LYS A 166 -9.98 2.46 10.04
N THR A 167 -10.06 2.19 8.74
CA THR A 167 -8.88 2.06 7.88
C THR A 167 -8.30 3.42 7.55
N ARG A 168 -7.00 3.56 7.76
CA ARG A 168 -6.26 4.73 7.29
C ARG A 168 -5.86 4.59 5.83
N ILE A 169 -6.05 5.62 5.02
CA ILE A 169 -5.59 5.70 3.64
C ILE A 169 -4.76 6.97 3.50
N HIS A 170 -3.48 6.85 3.17
CA HIS A 170 -2.64 8.00 2.87
C HIS A 170 -2.24 8.00 1.39
N TYR A 171 -2.46 9.12 0.71
CA TYR A 171 -2.05 9.35 -0.66
C TYR A 171 -0.80 10.23 -0.68
N GLN A 172 0.33 9.68 -1.11
CA GLN A 172 1.56 10.45 -1.30
C GLN A 172 1.88 10.55 -2.79
N SER A 173 2.05 11.77 -3.29
CA SER A 173 2.39 12.04 -4.69
C SER A 173 3.51 13.09 -4.77
N SER A 174 3.91 13.47 -5.98
CA SER A 174 4.75 14.64 -6.27
C SER A 174 4.03 15.62 -7.20
N GLN A 175 4.58 16.81 -7.41
CA GLN A 175 3.95 17.84 -8.25
C GLN A 175 4.09 17.57 -9.75
N LYS A 176 5.21 16.99 -10.20
CA LYS A 176 5.49 16.67 -11.63
C LYS A 176 5.12 15.22 -11.96
N GLU A 177 3.99 14.78 -11.44
CA GLU A 177 3.48 13.41 -11.56
C GLU A 177 3.09 13.05 -13.00
N LEU A 178 2.90 11.76 -13.31
CA LEU A 178 2.44 11.30 -14.63
C LEU A 178 1.06 11.86 -14.97
N GLU A 179 0.83 12.25 -16.23
CA GLU A 179 -0.40 12.94 -16.66
C GLU A 179 -1.70 12.22 -16.25
N ASP A 180 -1.79 10.92 -16.52
CA ASP A 180 -2.97 10.12 -16.17
C ASP A 180 -3.22 10.09 -14.66
N LEU A 181 -2.15 10.09 -13.87
CA LEU A 181 -2.22 10.04 -12.41
C LEU A 181 -2.63 11.37 -11.78
N ARG A 182 -2.30 12.50 -12.42
CA ARG A 182 -2.76 13.85 -12.02
C ARG A 182 -4.29 13.94 -11.97
N LYS A 183 -4.98 13.14 -12.79
CA LYS A 183 -6.45 13.04 -12.80
C LYS A 183 -6.95 11.92 -11.90
N SER A 184 -6.32 10.74 -11.99
CA SER A 184 -6.77 9.53 -11.28
C SER A 184 -6.63 9.64 -9.77
N ILE A 185 -5.57 10.27 -9.25
CA ILE A 185 -5.36 10.40 -7.79
C ILE A 185 -6.44 11.29 -7.15
N PRO A 186 -6.71 12.52 -7.62
CA PRO A 186 -7.82 13.32 -7.08
C PRO A 186 -9.18 12.65 -7.23
N ALA A 187 -9.43 11.94 -8.33
CA ALA A 187 -10.69 11.22 -8.53
C ALA A 187 -10.88 10.10 -7.51
N SER A 188 -9.82 9.31 -7.25
CA SER A 188 -9.80 8.30 -6.19
C SER A 188 -10.08 8.91 -4.82
N ILE A 189 -9.40 10.02 -4.47
CA ILE A 189 -9.60 10.71 -3.19
C ILE A 189 -11.09 11.08 -3.03
N LYS A 190 -11.68 11.72 -4.05
CA LYS A 190 -13.09 12.10 -4.03
C LYS A 190 -14.03 10.90 -3.89
N ALA A 191 -13.75 9.79 -4.56
CA ALA A 191 -14.57 8.58 -4.46
C ALA A 191 -14.55 7.98 -3.03
N TYR A 192 -13.37 7.85 -2.42
CA TYR A 192 -13.24 7.32 -1.06
C TYR A 192 -13.76 8.27 0.02
N GLU A 193 -13.59 9.58 -0.16
CA GLU A 193 -14.18 10.60 0.70
C GLU A 193 -15.71 10.53 0.62
N LYS A 194 -16.27 10.46 -0.59
CA LYS A 194 -17.71 10.34 -0.81
C LYS A 194 -18.28 9.09 -0.15
N MET A 195 -17.62 7.93 -0.29
CA MET A 195 -18.06 6.70 0.37
C MET A 195 -18.11 6.84 1.89
N ALA A 196 -17.12 7.51 2.48
CA ALA A 196 -17.12 7.78 3.91
C ALA A 196 -18.25 8.73 4.34
N LYS A 197 -18.53 9.77 3.53
CA LYS A 197 -19.68 10.67 3.75
C LYS A 197 -21.02 9.95 3.62
N ASP A 198 -21.19 9.09 2.63
CA ASP A 198 -22.41 8.30 2.43
C ASP A 198 -22.67 7.33 3.60
N MET A 199 -21.61 6.96 4.33
CA MET A 199 -21.67 6.19 5.58
C MET A 199 -21.98 7.04 6.82
N GLY A 200 -22.20 8.34 6.67
CA GLY A 200 -22.50 9.29 7.74
C GLY A 200 -21.29 9.74 8.56
N MET A 201 -20.06 9.53 8.08
CA MET A 201 -18.86 10.03 8.77
C MET A 201 -18.75 11.54 8.62
N LYS A 202 -18.29 12.21 9.68
CA LYS A 202 -18.03 13.65 9.67
C LYS A 202 -16.70 13.95 8.98
N THR A 203 -16.58 15.14 8.40
CA THR A 203 -15.37 15.63 7.75
C THR A 203 -14.12 15.44 8.61
N GLU A 204 -14.19 15.75 9.92
CA GLU A 204 -13.04 15.64 10.82
C GLU A 204 -12.64 14.18 11.11
N GLU A 205 -13.58 13.24 11.02
CA GLU A 205 -13.31 11.81 11.14
C GLU A 205 -12.68 11.25 9.86
N ILE A 206 -13.18 11.72 8.71
CA ILE A 206 -12.63 11.38 7.39
C ILE A 206 -11.20 11.88 7.29
N ASP A 207 -10.94 13.15 7.62
CA ASP A 207 -9.60 13.76 7.49
C ASP A 207 -8.56 13.17 8.44
N LYS A 208 -8.99 12.55 9.54
CA LYS A 208 -8.10 11.77 10.41
C LYS A 208 -7.68 10.44 9.78
N LEU A 209 -8.52 9.85 8.94
CA LEU A 209 -8.28 8.54 8.34
C LEU A 209 -7.78 8.63 6.90
N GLN A 210 -8.17 9.65 6.16
CA GLN A 210 -7.83 9.87 4.77
C GLN A 210 -7.03 11.15 4.66
N THR A 211 -5.76 11.03 4.29
CA THR A 211 -4.85 12.17 4.13
C THR A 211 -4.14 12.13 2.79
N ALA A 212 -3.76 13.29 2.27
CA ALA A 212 -3.05 13.38 1.00
C ALA A 212 -1.97 14.47 1.01
N ASP A 213 -0.81 14.18 0.43
CA ASP A 213 0.24 15.16 0.19
C ASP A 213 0.87 14.97 -1.18
N ASN A 214 1.17 16.09 -1.85
CA ASN A 214 1.97 16.09 -3.07
C ASN A 214 3.00 17.22 -3.10
N LYS A 215 3.49 17.64 -1.92
CA LYS A 215 4.39 18.79 -1.81
C LYS A 215 5.71 18.63 -2.60
N PRO A 216 6.38 17.47 -2.68
CA PRO A 216 7.66 17.36 -3.37
C PRO A 216 7.60 17.86 -4.81
N ASP A 217 8.47 18.81 -5.19
CA ASP A 217 8.52 19.37 -6.54
C ASP A 217 9.35 18.50 -7.49
N ALA A 218 8.95 17.24 -7.63
CA ALA A 218 9.70 16.23 -8.34
C ALA A 218 8.83 15.38 -9.26
N GLU A 219 9.49 14.57 -10.08
CA GLU A 219 8.88 13.59 -10.99
C GLU A 219 8.27 12.40 -10.22
N HIS A 220 7.69 11.45 -10.96
CA HIS A 220 7.04 10.26 -10.42
C HIS A 220 7.86 9.58 -9.31
N CYS A 221 7.29 9.53 -8.09
CA CYS A 221 7.85 8.87 -6.91
C CYS A 221 9.21 9.35 -6.39
N ARG A 222 9.73 10.47 -6.87
CA ARG A 222 10.96 11.07 -6.35
C ARG A 222 10.67 11.95 -5.13
N PHE A 223 10.13 11.36 -4.06
CA PHE A 223 9.64 12.09 -2.89
C PHE A 223 10.72 12.88 -2.14
N ASP A 224 11.98 12.49 -2.28
CA ASP A 224 13.15 13.18 -1.72
C ASP A 224 13.77 14.20 -2.71
N GLU A 225 13.12 14.40 -3.85
CA GLU A 225 13.56 15.25 -4.98
C GLU A 225 14.87 14.81 -5.64
N LYS A 226 15.33 13.58 -5.38
CA LYS A 226 16.59 13.04 -5.92
C LYS A 226 16.35 11.86 -6.85
N GLY A 227 15.64 10.83 -6.38
CA GLY A 227 15.54 9.58 -7.10
C GLY A 227 14.33 8.74 -6.70
N PHE A 228 13.94 7.83 -7.59
CA PHE A 228 12.79 6.95 -7.35
C PHE A 228 13.02 6.08 -6.10
N ASP A 229 14.14 5.35 -6.06
CA ASP A 229 14.41 4.42 -4.96
C ASP A 229 14.57 5.13 -3.62
N SER A 230 15.33 6.21 -3.58
CA SER A 230 15.58 6.97 -2.35
C SER A 230 14.33 7.72 -1.89
N GLY A 231 13.49 8.20 -2.81
CA GLY A 231 12.18 8.76 -2.51
C GLY A 231 11.24 7.74 -1.87
N ILE A 232 11.10 6.54 -2.45
CA ILE A 232 10.29 5.47 -1.85
C ILE A 232 10.86 5.06 -0.49
N GLN A 233 12.19 4.93 -0.38
CA GLN A 233 12.85 4.61 0.89
C GLN A 233 12.53 5.65 1.97
N LEU A 234 12.59 6.95 1.65
CA LEU A 234 12.25 8.04 2.57
C LEU A 234 10.84 7.88 3.16
N ILE A 235 9.83 7.61 2.33
CA ILE A 235 8.46 7.44 2.80
C ILE A 235 8.30 6.17 3.64
N VAL A 236 8.94 5.07 3.24
CA VAL A 236 8.88 3.80 3.98
C VAL A 236 9.63 3.89 5.32
N ASP A 237 10.73 4.64 5.40
CA ASP A 237 11.45 4.87 6.66
C ASP A 237 10.62 5.68 7.65
N ASN A 238 9.75 6.56 7.14
CA ASN A 238 8.85 7.38 7.95
C ASN A 238 7.43 6.78 8.06
N TYR A 239 7.25 5.49 7.74
CA TYR A 239 5.93 4.84 7.72
C TYR A 239 5.18 4.97 9.05
N GLY A 240 5.87 4.80 10.19
CA GLY A 240 5.26 4.93 11.51
C GLY A 240 4.71 6.35 11.77
N ALA A 241 5.45 7.38 11.34
CA ALA A 241 5.03 8.77 11.45
C ALA A 241 3.77 9.07 10.63
N ILE A 242 3.61 8.39 9.49
CA ILE A 242 2.51 8.61 8.54
C ILE A 242 1.30 7.74 8.87
N MET A 243 1.50 6.45 9.16
CA MET A 243 0.45 5.42 9.12
C MET A 243 0.05 4.83 10.46
N GLN A 244 0.89 4.93 11.50
CA GLN A 244 0.64 4.31 12.81
C GLN A 244 0.45 5.35 13.93
N GLY A 245 -0.29 6.41 13.62
CA GLY A 245 -0.68 7.43 14.62
C GLY A 245 0.42 8.43 14.99
N GLY A 246 1.50 8.50 14.20
CA GLY A 246 2.54 9.51 14.40
C GLY A 246 2.14 10.92 13.96
N ASN A 247 3.13 11.83 13.96
CA ASN A 247 2.92 13.27 13.75
C ASN A 247 2.87 13.71 12.28
N GLY A 248 3.16 12.81 11.34
CA GLY A 248 3.18 13.12 9.92
C GLY A 248 4.42 13.83 9.39
N GLU A 249 5.42 14.10 10.22
CA GLU A 249 6.62 14.82 9.79
C GLU A 249 7.54 13.88 9.00
N VAL A 250 7.83 14.25 7.75
CA VAL A 250 8.79 13.56 6.89
C VAL A 250 9.96 14.49 6.59
N PRO A 251 11.22 14.10 6.86
CA PRO A 251 12.39 14.93 6.58
C PRO A 251 12.43 15.42 5.13
N GLY A 252 12.61 16.73 4.94
CA GLY A 252 12.64 17.37 3.62
C GLY A 252 11.26 17.70 3.03
N ILE A 253 10.18 17.07 3.50
CA ILE A 253 8.81 17.34 3.03
C ILE A 253 8.03 18.17 4.07
N GLY A 254 8.12 17.81 5.35
CA GLY A 254 7.31 18.36 6.44
C GLY A 254 6.07 17.51 6.71
N ASN A 255 5.02 18.11 7.28
CA ASN A 255 3.80 17.39 7.62
C ASN A 255 3.01 16.93 6.39
N VAL A 256 2.89 15.61 6.19
CA VAL A 256 2.14 15.01 5.09
C VAL A 256 0.70 14.62 5.45
N LEU A 257 0.28 14.79 6.71
CA LEU A 257 -1.04 14.38 7.19
C LEU A 257 -2.10 15.46 7.01
N LYS A 258 -2.26 15.91 5.77
CA LYS A 258 -3.29 16.87 5.38
C LYS A 258 -4.57 16.10 5.06
N GLY A 259 -5.66 16.39 5.77
CA GLY A 259 -6.97 15.79 5.51
C GLY A 259 -7.41 15.97 4.07
N VAL A 260 -8.13 15.01 3.50
CA VAL A 260 -8.55 15.05 2.09
C VAL A 260 -9.68 16.04 1.82
N SER A 261 -10.49 16.37 2.82
CA SER A 261 -11.66 17.22 2.64
C SER A 261 -11.23 18.65 2.32
N GLY A 262 -11.51 19.10 1.09
CA GLY A 262 -11.09 20.42 0.61
C GLY A 262 -9.59 20.51 0.26
N GLN A 263 -8.86 19.39 0.26
CA GLN A 263 -7.48 19.34 -0.19
C GLN A 263 -7.43 19.22 -1.72
N GLU A 264 -6.82 20.22 -2.34
CA GLU A 264 -6.51 20.19 -3.77
C GLU A 264 -5.01 19.91 -3.96
N LEU A 265 -4.70 18.74 -4.52
CA LEU A 265 -3.33 18.43 -4.93
C LEU A 265 -2.90 19.37 -6.05
N LYS A 266 -1.73 19.98 -5.90
CA LYS A 266 -1.18 20.94 -6.87
C LYS A 266 -0.23 20.23 -7.81
N PHE A 267 -0.67 19.92 -9.03
CA PHE A 267 0.20 19.36 -10.05
C PHE A 267 0.75 20.47 -10.96
N ALA A 268 2.03 20.39 -11.28
CA ALA A 268 2.75 21.40 -12.05
C ALA A 268 3.75 20.74 -13.02
N GLY A 269 4.24 21.53 -13.99
CA GLY A 269 5.28 21.11 -14.93
C GLY A 269 4.81 20.14 -16.03
N THR A 270 5.74 19.78 -16.92
CA THR A 270 5.55 18.74 -17.97
C THR A 270 5.50 17.34 -17.35
N ASP A 271 4.98 16.35 -18.09
CA ASP A 271 4.96 14.94 -17.67
C ASP A 271 6.37 14.47 -17.27
N GLY A 272 6.56 14.07 -16.01
CA GLY A 272 7.83 13.66 -15.43
C GLY A 272 7.95 12.14 -15.40
N ARG A 273 8.40 11.56 -16.51
CA ARG A 273 8.66 10.12 -16.66
C ARG A 273 10.06 9.74 -16.24
#